data_AF-A0A2D4ML92-F1
#
_entry.id   AF-A0A2D4ML92-F1
#
_cell.length_a   1.000
_cell.length_b   1.000
_cell.length_c   1.000
_cell.angle_alpha   90.00
_cell.angle_beta   90.00
_cell.angle_gamma   90.00
#
_symmetry.space_group_name_H-M   'P 1'
#
loop_
_entity.id
_entity.type
_entity.pdbx_description
1 polymer ?
#
loop_
_entity_poly.entity_id
_entity_poly.type
_entity_poly.pdbx_seq_one_letter_code
_entity_poly.pdbx_strand_id
1 'polypeptide(L)'
;SYHHTLLPKINYTRPQEALSQTTISWTPYTDSSEYIISCQPVSAEEEPTEIKVPAVYSSATLTGLTRGATYNIIVEAVKNQRRHRVLEEMVTVGSDVSGRLPTDDVCYDTFTGSFYSIGDEWERMSETGFKLWCQCLGLGSGHFRCDSSKWCHDNGMNYKIGEKWDRRGENGQMMSCTCLGNGKGEFKCDPHEATCYDDGKMYHVGEQWQKEYLGAICACTCYGGQQGWRCDNCRRPGASEGSPSQTHSQREQQSPNTNIHCPIECFYPLHLHSDAQIQRGD
;
A
#
# COMPACT_ATOMS: atom_id res chain seq x y z
N SER A 1 4.27 49.13 21.90
CA SER A 1 3.17 48.63 22.73
C SER A 1 2.31 47.70 21.89
N TYR A 2 2.70 46.43 21.82
CA TYR A 2 1.95 45.38 21.15
C TYR A 2 1.22 44.58 22.22
N HIS A 3 -0.11 44.69 22.25
CA HIS A 3 -0.96 44.00 23.21
C HIS A 3 -1.20 42.56 22.76
N HIS A 4 -0.86 41.62 23.64
CA HIS A 4 -1.31 40.23 23.60
C HIS A 4 -2.83 40.17 23.79
N THR A 5 -3.53 39.47 22.88
CA THR A 5 -4.92 39.07 23.10
C THR A 5 -5.08 37.58 22.79
N LEU A 6 -4.93 36.81 23.87
CA LEU A 6 -5.67 35.60 24.27
C LEU A 6 -6.42 34.80 23.18
N LEU A 7 -5.89 33.60 22.91
CA LEU A 7 -6.59 32.46 22.28
C LEU A 7 -7.85 32.07 23.08
N PRO A 8 -8.99 31.74 22.44
CA PRO A 8 -10.10 31.10 23.12
C PRO A 8 -9.77 29.63 23.42
N LYS A 9 -9.96 29.23 24.68
CA LYS A 9 -9.85 27.86 25.17
C LYS A 9 -10.84 26.95 24.44
N ILE A 10 -10.35 25.85 23.87
CA ILE A 10 -11.16 24.78 23.29
C ILE A 10 -11.83 24.02 24.44
N ASN A 11 -13.13 24.22 24.61
CA ASN A 11 -13.96 23.34 25.43
C ASN A 11 -14.37 22.14 24.58
N TYR A 12 -13.60 21.05 24.68
CA TYR A 12 -14.09 19.72 24.32
C TYR A 12 -15.06 19.26 25.41
N THR A 13 -16.36 19.34 25.14
CA THR A 13 -17.37 18.38 25.62
C THR A 13 -18.70 18.72 24.95
N ARG A 14 -18.88 18.22 23.74
CA ARG A 14 -20.20 17.80 23.26
C ARG A 14 -20.01 16.36 22.84
N PRO A 15 -20.77 15.39 23.37
CA PRO A 15 -20.80 14.07 22.76
C PRO A 15 -21.20 14.30 21.31
N GLN A 16 -20.34 13.89 20.39
CA GLN A 16 -20.68 13.84 18.99
C GLN A 16 -21.91 12.93 18.92
N GLU A 17 -23.09 13.51 18.77
CA GLU A 17 -24.30 12.77 18.46
C GLU A 17 -23.93 11.91 17.26
N ALA A 18 -23.90 10.60 17.46
CA ALA A 18 -23.68 9.66 16.38
C ALA A 18 -24.79 9.94 15.36
N LEU A 19 -24.45 10.65 14.28
CA LEU A 19 -25.37 10.89 13.19
C LEU A 19 -25.87 9.51 12.77
N SER A 20 -27.17 9.30 12.89
CA SER A 20 -27.74 8.04 12.46
C SER A 20 -27.53 7.93 10.95
N GLN A 21 -27.13 6.73 10.51
CA GLN A 21 -26.77 6.45 9.14
C GLN A 21 -27.58 5.24 8.68
N THR A 22 -28.11 5.30 7.47
CA THR A 22 -28.79 4.18 6.82
C THR A 22 -28.40 4.18 5.35
N THR A 23 -28.11 3.01 4.81
CA THR A 23 -27.77 2.86 3.38
C THR A 23 -28.95 2.24 2.66
N ILE A 24 -29.33 2.84 1.53
CA ILE A 24 -30.32 2.30 0.60
C ILE A 24 -29.63 1.97 -0.73
N SER A 25 -30.15 0.98 -1.43
CA SER A 25 -29.69 0.59 -2.77
C SER A 25 -30.88 0.30 -3.67
N TRP A 26 -30.77 0.65 -4.95
CA TRP A 26 -31.82 0.49 -5.94
C TRP A 26 -31.26 -0.04 -7.26
N THR A 27 -32.11 -0.70 -8.04
CA THR A 27 -31.75 -1.17 -9.37
C THR A 27 -31.60 0.02 -10.33
N PRO A 28 -30.48 0.15 -11.07
CA PRO A 28 -30.31 1.21 -12.05
C PRO A 28 -31.42 1.23 -13.10
N TYR A 29 -31.94 2.42 -13.40
CA TYR A 29 -32.97 2.66 -14.39
C TYR A 29 -32.37 3.18 -15.70
N THR A 30 -32.68 2.51 -16.81
CA THR A 30 -32.08 2.78 -18.13
C THR A 30 -32.47 4.16 -18.66
N ASP A 31 -31.45 4.88 -19.16
CA ASP A 31 -31.54 6.25 -19.67
C ASP A 31 -32.12 7.27 -18.66
N SER A 32 -31.90 7.03 -17.36
CA SER A 32 -32.17 8.05 -16.34
C SER A 32 -31.12 9.17 -16.39
N SER A 33 -31.54 10.41 -16.15
CA SER A 33 -30.65 11.58 -16.05
C SER A 33 -30.18 11.83 -14.62
N GLU A 34 -31.02 11.54 -13.64
CA GLU A 34 -30.74 11.67 -12.20
C GLU A 34 -31.72 10.79 -11.40
N TYR A 35 -31.43 10.55 -10.13
CA TYR A 35 -32.39 10.02 -9.17
C TYR A 35 -32.73 11.06 -8.10
N ILE A 36 -33.98 11.04 -7.65
CA ILE A 36 -34.49 11.85 -6.56
C ILE A 36 -34.83 10.90 -5.42
N ILE A 37 -34.20 11.12 -4.26
CA ILE A 37 -34.43 10.36 -3.04
C ILE A 37 -35.27 11.22 -2.11
N SER A 38 -36.49 10.79 -1.81
CA SER A 38 -37.42 11.44 -0.92
C SER A 38 -37.44 10.70 0.43
N CYS A 39 -37.22 11.43 1.52
CA CYS A 39 -37.25 10.90 2.87
C CYS A 39 -38.40 11.56 3.64
N GLN A 40 -39.46 10.80 3.95
CA GLN A 40 -40.61 11.31 4.68
C GLN A 40 -40.72 10.61 6.05
N PRO A 41 -40.72 11.33 7.18
CA PRO A 41 -41.02 10.73 8.47
C PRO A 41 -42.45 10.18 8.49
N VAL A 42 -42.65 8.92 8.88
CA VAL A 42 -43.99 8.30 8.93
C VAL A 42 -44.81 8.86 10.10
N SER A 43 -44.14 9.28 11.17
CA SER A 43 -44.77 9.77 12.40
C SER A 43 -44.98 11.28 12.44
N ALA A 44 -44.50 12.02 11.45
CA ALA A 44 -44.63 13.47 11.40
C ALA A 44 -45.26 13.89 10.07
N GLU A 45 -46.21 14.82 10.10
CA GLU A 45 -46.80 15.45 8.90
C GLU A 45 -45.83 16.46 8.26
N GLU A 46 -44.52 16.19 8.32
CA GLU A 46 -43.49 17.02 7.72
C GLU A 46 -43.38 16.74 6.21
N GLU A 47 -43.02 17.78 5.44
CA GLU A 47 -42.76 17.62 4.02
C GLU A 47 -41.54 16.72 3.78
N PRO A 48 -41.58 15.87 2.73
CA PRO A 48 -40.47 15.00 2.40
C PRO A 48 -39.22 15.81 2.05
N THR A 49 -38.08 15.39 2.61
CA THR A 49 -36.78 15.95 2.20
C THR A 49 -36.33 15.26 0.91
N GLU A 50 -36.09 16.02 -0.15
CA GLU A 50 -35.58 15.50 -1.42
C GLU A 50 -34.07 15.71 -1.58
N ILE A 51 -33.37 14.66 -2.03
CA ILE A 51 -31.94 14.67 -2.35
C ILE A 51 -31.76 14.21 -3.80
N LYS A 52 -31.06 15.00 -4.61
CA LYS A 52 -30.74 14.64 -5.99
C LYS A 52 -29.39 13.96 -6.07
N VAL A 53 -29.34 12.81 -6.75
CA VAL A 53 -28.09 12.09 -7.02
C VAL A 53 -27.93 11.82 -8.52
N PRO A 54 -26.71 11.87 -9.06
CA PRO A 54 -26.45 11.55 -10.46
C PRO A 54 -26.91 10.14 -10.88
N ALA A 55 -27.22 9.94 -12.16
CA ALA A 55 -27.71 8.66 -12.70
C ALA A 55 -26.71 7.48 -12.60
N VAL A 56 -25.43 7.77 -12.32
CA VAL A 56 -24.40 6.73 -12.13
C VAL A 56 -24.52 6.01 -10.79
N TYR A 57 -25.29 6.57 -9.84
CA TYR A 57 -25.46 5.98 -8.52
C TYR A 57 -26.58 4.94 -8.51
N SER A 58 -26.33 3.84 -7.80
CA SER A 58 -27.30 2.78 -7.50
C SER A 58 -27.48 2.57 -5.98
N SER A 59 -26.86 3.42 -5.17
CA SER A 59 -26.98 3.41 -3.72
C SER A 59 -26.70 4.80 -3.15
N ALA A 60 -27.25 5.06 -1.97
CA ALA A 60 -26.99 6.28 -1.22
C ALA A 60 -27.00 6.01 0.28
N THR A 61 -26.18 6.78 0.99
CA THR A 61 -26.18 6.78 2.45
C THR A 61 -26.93 8.00 2.96
N LEU A 62 -28.03 7.76 3.65
CA LEU A 62 -28.82 8.76 4.34
C LEU A 62 -28.22 9.00 5.72
N THR A 63 -27.95 10.26 6.03
CA THR A 63 -27.37 10.70 7.31
C THR A 63 -28.26 11.76 7.94
N GLY A 64 -28.22 11.87 9.28
CA GLY A 64 -29.00 12.88 9.99
C GLY A 64 -30.48 12.51 10.17
N LEU A 65 -30.83 11.23 10.08
CA LEU A 65 -32.18 10.77 10.38
C LEU A 65 -32.42 10.74 11.91
N THR A 66 -33.67 10.82 12.34
CA THR A 66 -34.01 10.78 13.78
C THR A 66 -33.97 9.33 14.29
N ARG A 67 -33.14 9.05 15.30
CA ARG A 67 -33.06 7.72 15.92
C ARG A 67 -34.41 7.34 16.54
N GLY A 68 -34.86 6.12 16.27
CA GLY A 68 -36.16 5.56 16.69
C GLY A 68 -37.33 5.95 15.77
N ALA A 69 -37.14 6.86 14.82
CA ALA A 69 -38.17 7.24 13.88
C ALA A 69 -38.16 6.33 12.64
N THR A 70 -39.34 6.12 12.08
CA THR A 70 -39.52 5.40 10.82
C THR A 70 -39.69 6.40 9.69
N TYR A 71 -38.95 6.20 8.60
CA TYR A 71 -39.00 7.01 7.41
C TYR A 71 -39.52 6.17 6.24
N ASN A 72 -40.44 6.71 5.44
CA ASN A 72 -40.75 6.21 4.12
C ASN A 72 -39.76 6.82 3.13
N ILE A 73 -38.89 5.99 2.57
CA ILE A 73 -37.84 6.39 1.63
C ILE A 73 -38.28 5.97 0.24
N ILE A 74 -38.38 6.95 -0.66
CA ILE A 74 -38.79 6.73 -2.06
C ILE A 74 -37.65 7.18 -2.97
N VAL A 75 -37.24 6.33 -3.91
CA VAL A 75 -36.28 6.70 -4.95
C VAL A 75 -37.00 6.74 -6.29
N GLU A 76 -36.88 7.85 -6.99
CA GLU A 76 -37.46 8.06 -8.31
C GLU A 76 -36.37 8.37 -9.35
N ALA A 77 -36.32 7.60 -10.43
CA ALA A 77 -35.48 7.89 -11.59
C ALA A 77 -36.14 8.97 -12.46
N VAL A 78 -35.36 9.98 -12.85
CA VAL A 78 -35.82 11.01 -13.78
C VAL A 78 -35.44 10.61 -15.20
N LYS A 79 -36.43 10.43 -16.07
CA LYS A 79 -36.25 10.14 -17.50
C LYS A 79 -37.20 11.00 -18.31
N ASN A 80 -36.68 11.74 -19.30
CA ASN A 80 -37.50 12.62 -20.15
C ASN A 80 -38.43 13.56 -19.34
N GLN A 81 -37.92 14.15 -18.26
CA GLN A 81 -38.67 14.99 -17.31
C GLN A 81 -39.82 14.29 -16.57
N ARG A 82 -39.92 12.95 -16.64
CA ARG A 82 -40.84 12.14 -15.87
C ARG A 82 -40.10 11.43 -14.74
N ARG A 83 -40.74 11.34 -13.58
CA ARG A 83 -40.25 10.58 -12.43
C ARG A 83 -40.80 9.16 -12.49
N HIS A 84 -39.94 8.18 -12.26
CA HIS A 84 -40.26 6.76 -12.24
C HIS A 84 -39.80 6.18 -10.91
N ARG A 85 -40.74 5.77 -10.05
CA ARG A 85 -40.41 5.15 -8.76
C ARG A 85 -39.67 3.82 -8.97
N VAL A 86 -38.46 3.73 -8.43
CA VAL A 86 -37.58 2.54 -8.51
C VAL A 86 -37.38 1.86 -7.16
N LEU A 87 -37.60 2.57 -6.04
CA LEU A 87 -37.56 2.03 -4.69
C LEU A 87 -38.61 2.73 -3.82
N GLU A 88 -39.26 1.97 -2.94
CA GLU A 88 -40.06 2.49 -1.82
C GLU A 88 -39.87 1.55 -0.63
N GLU A 89 -39.29 2.06 0.45
CA GLU A 89 -38.92 1.26 1.62
C GLU A 89 -39.16 2.04 2.92
N MET A 90 -39.69 1.35 3.93
CA MET A 90 -39.82 1.91 5.28
C MET A 90 -38.62 1.52 6.15
N VAL A 91 -37.84 2.50 6.58
CA VAL A 91 -36.64 2.27 7.41
C VAL A 91 -36.85 2.86 8.80
N THR A 92 -36.68 2.02 9.83
CA THR A 92 -36.67 2.47 11.23
C THR A 92 -35.24 2.63 11.70
N VAL A 93 -34.88 3.86 12.08
CA VAL A 93 -33.51 4.26 12.33
C VAL A 93 -33.08 3.82 13.73
N GLY A 94 -32.11 2.92 13.86
CA GLY A 94 -31.55 2.55 15.17
C GLY A 94 -32.24 1.41 15.91
N SER A 95 -33.07 0.62 15.24
CA SER A 95 -33.39 -0.75 15.68
C SER A 95 -32.31 -1.71 15.20
N ASP A 96 -31.14 -1.68 15.83
CA ASP A 96 -30.25 -2.84 15.85
C ASP A 96 -30.90 -3.88 16.78
N VAL A 97 -31.83 -4.63 16.21
CA VAL A 97 -32.29 -5.90 16.77
C VAL A 97 -31.97 -6.94 15.71
N SER A 98 -30.88 -7.67 15.95
CA SER A 98 -30.53 -8.89 15.24
C SER A 98 -31.78 -9.73 14.98
N GLY A 99 -32.11 -9.99 13.71
CA GLY A 99 -33.26 -10.84 13.40
C GLY A 99 -33.87 -10.80 12.00
N ARG A 100 -33.45 -9.88 11.11
CA ARG A 100 -33.62 -10.12 9.66
C ARG A 100 -32.27 -10.48 9.09
N LEU A 101 -31.99 -11.79 9.06
CA LEU A 101 -31.16 -12.34 7.99
C LEU A 101 -31.81 -11.87 6.68
N PRO A 102 -31.14 -11.10 5.80
CA PRO A 102 -31.47 -11.19 4.40
C PRO A 102 -31.06 -12.60 4.01
N THR A 103 -32.02 -13.51 3.99
CA THR A 103 -31.82 -14.93 3.64
C THR A 103 -31.47 -15.14 2.17
N ASP A 104 -30.88 -14.14 1.50
CA ASP A 104 -30.44 -14.16 0.11
C ASP A 104 -29.63 -12.89 -0.25
N ASP A 105 -28.84 -12.30 0.66
CA ASP A 105 -27.90 -11.24 0.21
C ASP A 105 -26.77 -11.89 -0.59
N VAL A 106 -26.57 -11.42 -1.81
CA VAL A 106 -25.61 -11.95 -2.77
C VAL A 106 -24.74 -10.82 -3.29
N CYS A 107 -23.43 -11.05 -3.34
CA CYS A 107 -22.49 -10.11 -3.93
C CYS A 107 -22.40 -10.36 -5.43
N TYR A 108 -22.56 -9.32 -6.24
CA TYR A 108 -22.39 -9.38 -7.68
C TYR A 108 -21.05 -8.75 -8.08
N ASP A 109 -20.16 -9.54 -8.66
CA ASP A 109 -18.91 -9.05 -9.23
C ASP A 109 -19.12 -8.73 -10.72
N THR A 110 -19.08 -7.46 -11.07
CA THR A 110 -19.22 -6.98 -12.45
C THR A 110 -18.06 -7.40 -13.37
N PHE A 111 -16.89 -7.72 -12.81
CA PHE A 111 -15.71 -8.12 -13.58
C PHE A 111 -15.82 -9.57 -14.04
N THR A 112 -16.23 -10.48 -13.15
CA THR A 112 -16.43 -11.90 -13.47
C THR A 112 -17.84 -12.20 -13.96
N GLY A 113 -18.78 -11.26 -13.82
CA GLY A 113 -20.19 -11.45 -14.14
C GLY A 113 -20.86 -12.51 -13.27
N SER A 114 -20.33 -12.76 -12.08
CA SER A 114 -20.73 -13.87 -11.20
C SER A 114 -21.34 -13.36 -9.90
N PHE A 115 -22.22 -14.18 -9.34
CA PHE A 115 -22.85 -13.95 -8.04
C PHE A 115 -22.20 -14.84 -6.98
N TYR A 116 -22.00 -14.28 -5.80
CA TYR A 116 -21.33 -14.92 -4.67
C TYR A 116 -22.22 -14.82 -3.43
N SER A 117 -22.31 -15.89 -2.66
CA SER A 117 -23.02 -15.92 -1.40
C SER A 117 -22.21 -15.24 -0.31
N ILE A 118 -22.86 -14.78 0.77
CA ILE A 118 -22.15 -14.21 1.93
C ILE A 118 -21.11 -15.21 2.45
N GLY A 119 -19.88 -14.74 2.63
CA GLY A 119 -18.74 -15.54 3.08
C GLY A 119 -17.97 -16.22 1.96
N ASP A 120 -18.49 -16.28 0.73
CA ASP A 120 -17.74 -16.77 -0.41
C ASP A 120 -16.51 -15.89 -0.63
N GLU A 121 -15.40 -16.56 -0.93
CA GLU A 121 -14.16 -15.93 -1.32
C GLU A 121 -13.80 -16.29 -2.75
N TRP A 122 -13.34 -15.32 -3.52
CA TRP A 122 -12.96 -15.56 -4.92
C TRP A 122 -11.78 -14.73 -5.34
N GLU A 123 -11.16 -15.21 -6.42
CA GLU A 123 -10.09 -14.52 -7.11
C GLU A 123 -10.66 -13.65 -8.23
N ARG A 124 -10.19 -12.41 -8.31
CA ARG A 124 -10.48 -11.53 -9.46
C ARG A 124 -9.27 -10.71 -9.87
N MET A 125 -9.30 -10.17 -11.09
CA MET A 125 -8.34 -9.15 -11.53
C MET A 125 -8.93 -7.75 -11.29
N SER A 126 -8.07 -6.80 -10.92
CA SER A 126 -8.41 -5.39 -10.91
C SER A 126 -8.36 -4.83 -12.33
N GLU A 127 -8.99 -3.66 -12.53
CA GLU A 127 -8.95 -2.91 -13.80
C GLU A 127 -7.52 -2.57 -14.24
N THR A 128 -6.60 -2.46 -13.28
CA THR A 128 -5.19 -2.14 -13.48
C THR A 128 -4.29 -3.39 -13.57
N GLY A 129 -4.84 -4.61 -13.55
CA GLY A 129 -4.09 -5.85 -13.71
C GLY A 129 -3.53 -6.48 -12.42
N PHE A 130 -3.92 -5.99 -11.24
CA PHE A 130 -3.57 -6.60 -9.97
C PHE A 130 -4.49 -7.78 -9.67
N LYS A 131 -3.91 -8.89 -9.22
CA LYS A 131 -4.69 -10.04 -8.77
C LYS A 131 -5.14 -9.82 -7.33
N LEU A 132 -6.44 -9.95 -7.10
CA LEU A 132 -7.10 -9.68 -5.82
C LEU A 132 -7.83 -10.90 -5.30
N TRP A 133 -7.91 -10.97 -3.98
CA TRP A 133 -8.73 -11.92 -3.24
C TRP A 133 -9.91 -11.16 -2.64
N CYS A 134 -11.12 -11.56 -3.00
CA CYS A 134 -12.35 -10.92 -2.58
C CYS A 134 -13.14 -11.80 -1.64
N GLN A 135 -13.91 -11.17 -0.75
CA GLN A 135 -14.83 -11.84 0.15
C GLN A 135 -16.18 -11.11 0.15
N CYS A 136 -17.26 -11.86 -0.02
CA CYS A 136 -18.62 -11.33 0.06
C CYS A 136 -19.00 -11.12 1.52
N LEU A 137 -19.38 -9.89 1.87
CA LEU A 137 -19.72 -9.53 3.25
C LEU A 137 -21.22 -9.43 3.49
N GLY A 138 -22.04 -9.27 2.45
CA GLY A 138 -23.49 -9.39 2.58
C GLY A 138 -24.12 -8.40 3.57
N LEU A 139 -23.77 -7.12 3.46
CA LEU A 139 -24.22 -6.04 4.35
C LEU A 139 -25.62 -5.49 3.99
N GLY A 140 -26.49 -6.31 3.41
CA GLY A 140 -27.82 -5.95 2.89
C GLY A 140 -27.81 -5.31 1.50
N SER A 141 -26.66 -5.24 0.85
CA SER A 141 -26.44 -4.53 -0.43
C SER A 141 -25.54 -5.28 -1.42
N GLY A 142 -25.17 -6.53 -1.11
CA GLY A 142 -24.18 -7.26 -1.90
C GLY A 142 -22.75 -6.70 -1.80
N HIS A 143 -22.42 -6.00 -0.72
CA HIS A 143 -21.08 -5.44 -0.50
C HIS A 143 -20.02 -6.54 -0.35
N PHE A 144 -18.91 -6.39 -1.08
CA PHE A 144 -17.75 -7.25 -0.98
C PHE A 144 -16.45 -6.44 -0.83
N ARG A 145 -15.46 -7.02 -0.15
CA ARG A 145 -14.13 -6.43 0.03
C ARG A 145 -13.13 -7.24 -0.77
N CYS A 146 -12.16 -6.56 -1.38
CA CYS A 146 -11.02 -7.21 -2.03
C CYS A 146 -9.70 -6.65 -1.52
N ASP A 147 -8.71 -7.52 -1.37
CA ASP A 147 -7.35 -7.14 -1.03
C ASP A 147 -6.32 -8.04 -1.72
N SER A 148 -5.05 -7.72 -1.54
CA SER A 148 -3.90 -8.47 -2.07
C SER A 148 -3.32 -9.41 -1.00
N SER A 149 -4.15 -9.91 -0.07
CA SER A 149 -3.70 -10.81 1.01
C SER A 149 -3.21 -12.18 0.54
N LYS A 150 -3.39 -12.52 -0.74
CA LYS A 150 -2.95 -13.79 -1.33
C LYS A 150 -1.95 -13.63 -2.48
N TRP A 151 -1.68 -12.38 -2.88
CA TRP A 151 -0.98 -12.06 -4.12
C TRP A 151 -0.03 -10.89 -3.93
N CYS A 152 1.16 -10.99 -4.50
CA CYS A 152 2.08 -9.89 -4.69
C CYS A 152 2.07 -9.49 -6.17
N HIS A 153 2.31 -8.21 -6.44
CA HIS A 153 2.42 -7.73 -7.81
C HIS A 153 3.76 -7.04 -7.99
N ASP A 154 4.51 -7.47 -9.00
CA ASP A 154 5.78 -6.86 -9.37
C ASP A 154 5.96 -6.91 -10.89
N ASN A 155 6.37 -5.77 -11.46
CA ASN A 155 6.63 -5.59 -12.89
C ASN A 155 5.55 -6.17 -13.84
N GLY A 156 4.27 -5.95 -13.52
CA GLY A 156 3.15 -6.42 -14.33
C GLY A 156 2.76 -7.89 -14.14
N MET A 157 3.49 -8.63 -13.30
CA MET A 157 3.25 -10.04 -13.00
C MET A 157 2.66 -10.19 -11.60
N ASN A 158 1.81 -11.21 -11.41
CA ASN A 158 1.18 -11.52 -10.14
C ASN A 158 1.76 -12.83 -9.58
N TYR A 159 2.25 -12.78 -8.35
CA TYR A 159 2.93 -13.89 -7.67
C TYR A 159 2.12 -14.32 -6.46
N LYS A 160 1.93 -15.63 -6.28
CA LYS A 160 1.21 -16.15 -5.11
C LYS A 160 2.10 -16.11 -3.87
N ILE A 161 1.53 -16.05 -2.68
CA ILE A 161 2.31 -16.17 -1.43
C ILE A 161 3.22 -17.40 -1.47
N GLY A 162 4.48 -17.20 -1.09
CA GLY A 162 5.54 -18.21 -1.09
C GLY A 162 6.23 -18.39 -2.44
N GLU A 163 5.69 -17.83 -3.52
CA GLU A 163 6.32 -17.84 -4.83
C GLU A 163 7.58 -16.96 -4.83
N LYS A 164 8.58 -17.41 -5.59
CA LYS A 164 9.86 -16.71 -5.77
C LYS A 164 10.08 -16.38 -7.23
N TRP A 165 10.64 -15.22 -7.49
CA TRP A 165 11.00 -14.77 -8.83
C TRP A 165 12.28 -13.96 -8.80
N ASP A 166 12.99 -13.95 -9.92
CA ASP A 166 14.18 -13.16 -10.08
C ASP A 166 13.87 -11.88 -10.85
N ARG A 167 14.45 -10.78 -10.40
CA ARG A 167 14.33 -9.47 -11.05
C ARG A 167 15.65 -8.74 -11.05
N ARG A 168 15.83 -7.84 -12.00
CA ARG A 168 16.93 -6.86 -11.96
C ARG A 168 16.51 -5.68 -11.08
N GLY A 169 17.30 -5.38 -10.05
CA GLY A 169 17.18 -4.18 -9.24
C GLY A 169 17.52 -2.92 -10.04
N GLU A 170 17.27 -1.76 -9.45
CA GLU A 170 17.48 -0.45 -10.09
C GLU A 170 18.94 -0.21 -10.52
N ASN A 171 19.89 -0.79 -9.78
CA ASN A 171 21.33 -0.75 -10.05
C ASN A 171 21.80 -1.88 -11.01
N GLY A 172 20.88 -2.65 -11.58
CA GLY A 172 21.19 -3.79 -12.43
C GLY A 172 21.62 -5.06 -11.68
N GLN A 173 21.63 -5.06 -10.34
CA GLN A 173 21.89 -6.26 -9.55
C GLN A 173 20.76 -7.28 -9.73
N MET A 174 21.11 -8.55 -9.85
CA MET A 174 20.11 -9.61 -9.83
C MET A 174 19.65 -9.84 -8.40
N MET A 175 18.34 -9.79 -8.19
CA MET A 175 17.68 -9.99 -6.90
C MET A 175 16.74 -11.18 -7.01
N SER A 176 16.65 -11.96 -5.94
CA SER A 176 15.62 -12.99 -5.79
C SER A 176 14.57 -12.51 -4.80
N CYS A 177 13.33 -12.42 -5.26
CA CYS A 177 12.20 -11.91 -4.51
C CYS A 177 11.29 -13.05 -4.06
N THR A 178 10.61 -12.88 -2.93
CA THR A 178 9.63 -13.83 -2.37
C THR A 178 8.37 -13.08 -1.98
N CYS A 179 7.21 -13.59 -2.38
CA CYS A 179 5.92 -13.02 -2.02
C CYS A 179 5.54 -13.39 -0.58
N LEU A 180 5.32 -12.37 0.26
CA LEU A 180 4.90 -12.54 1.66
C LEU A 180 3.39 -12.35 1.81
N GLY A 181 2.81 -11.40 1.05
CA GLY A 181 1.38 -11.16 0.95
C GLY A 181 0.69 -10.74 2.24
N ASN A 182 1.40 -10.05 3.17
CA ASN A 182 0.94 -9.54 4.48
C ASN A 182 -0.31 -8.61 4.45
N GLY A 183 -1.42 -9.05 3.88
CA GLY A 183 -2.65 -8.30 3.67
C GLY A 183 -2.60 -7.22 2.58
N LYS A 184 -1.40 -6.85 2.09
CA LYS A 184 -1.19 -5.75 1.14
C LYS A 184 -0.31 -6.11 -0.06
N GLY A 185 -0.03 -7.40 -0.28
CA GLY A 185 0.83 -7.84 -1.37
C GLY A 185 2.32 -7.52 -1.17
N GLU A 186 2.77 -7.51 0.08
CA GLU A 186 4.17 -7.27 0.42
C GLU A 186 5.09 -8.40 -0.07
N PHE A 187 6.26 -8.04 -0.59
CA PHE A 187 7.29 -8.99 -0.99
C PHE A 187 8.67 -8.51 -0.53
N LYS A 188 9.59 -9.47 -0.34
CA LYS A 188 10.97 -9.21 0.06
C LYS A 188 11.92 -9.65 -1.04
N CYS A 189 12.95 -8.85 -1.33
CA CYS A 189 13.99 -9.20 -2.29
C CYS A 189 15.36 -9.21 -1.62
N ASP A 190 16.12 -10.27 -1.83
CA ASP A 190 17.48 -10.45 -1.36
C ASP A 190 18.44 -10.62 -2.56
N PRO A 191 19.76 -10.38 -2.42
CA PRO A 191 20.73 -10.63 -3.49
C PRO A 191 20.63 -12.06 -4.01
N HIS A 192 20.64 -12.22 -5.34
CA HIS A 192 20.48 -13.53 -5.96
C HIS A 192 21.65 -14.46 -5.61
N GLU A 193 21.33 -15.68 -5.18
CA GLU A 193 22.30 -16.62 -4.61
C GLU A 193 23.44 -16.98 -5.56
N ALA A 194 23.19 -17.00 -6.87
CA ALA A 194 24.18 -17.37 -7.88
C ALA A 194 24.99 -16.19 -8.45
N THR A 195 24.85 -14.97 -7.90
CA THR A 195 25.51 -13.79 -8.46
C THR A 195 26.19 -12.92 -7.42
N CYS A 196 27.30 -12.31 -7.83
CA CYS A 196 28.01 -11.27 -7.12
C CYS A 196 27.98 -9.97 -7.93
N TYR A 197 28.18 -8.85 -7.24
CA TYR A 197 28.24 -7.55 -7.89
C TYR A 197 29.47 -6.76 -7.41
N ASP A 198 30.28 -6.32 -8.35
CA ASP A 198 31.45 -5.47 -8.11
C ASP A 198 31.59 -4.46 -9.25
N ASP A 199 31.83 -3.19 -8.89
CA ASP A 199 32.08 -2.07 -9.82
C ASP A 199 31.14 -2.01 -11.04
N GLY A 200 29.83 -2.13 -10.81
CA GLY A 200 28.83 -2.06 -11.90
C GLY A 200 28.64 -3.36 -12.69
N LYS A 201 29.46 -4.38 -12.44
CA LYS A 201 29.46 -5.66 -13.16
C LYS A 201 28.89 -6.79 -12.31
N MET A 202 28.21 -7.69 -12.99
CA MET A 202 27.65 -8.91 -12.40
C MET A 202 28.58 -10.08 -12.71
N TYR A 203 28.84 -10.90 -11.70
CA TYR A 203 29.65 -12.11 -11.80
C TYR A 203 28.86 -13.31 -11.30
N HIS A 204 28.99 -14.46 -11.95
CA HIS A 204 28.38 -15.71 -11.50
C HIS A 204 29.25 -16.44 -10.48
N VAL A 205 28.64 -17.30 -9.65
CA VAL A 205 29.38 -18.13 -8.70
C VAL A 205 30.49 -18.92 -9.41
N GLY A 206 31.69 -18.85 -8.85
CA GLY A 206 32.89 -19.47 -9.41
C GLY A 206 33.63 -18.62 -10.46
N GLU A 207 33.02 -17.54 -10.96
CA GLU A 207 33.73 -16.61 -11.83
C GLU A 207 34.81 -15.85 -11.06
N GLN A 208 35.89 -15.56 -11.79
CA GLN A 208 37.04 -14.84 -11.28
C GLN A 208 37.36 -13.63 -12.15
N TRP A 209 37.75 -12.53 -11.52
CA TRP A 209 38.18 -11.31 -12.20
C TRP A 209 39.38 -10.68 -11.49
N GLN A 210 40.06 -9.78 -12.19
CA GLN A 210 41.16 -9.01 -11.63
C GLN A 210 40.67 -7.62 -11.23
N LYS A 211 41.13 -7.16 -10.06
CA LYS A 211 40.83 -5.84 -9.53
C LYS A 211 42.09 -5.20 -9.00
N GLU A 212 42.28 -3.92 -9.29
CA GLU A 212 43.38 -3.15 -8.71
C GLU A 212 42.96 -2.61 -7.33
N TYR A 213 43.81 -2.82 -6.34
CA TYR A 213 43.65 -2.32 -4.98
C TYR A 213 45.00 -1.79 -4.48
N LEU A 214 45.06 -0.48 -4.21
CA LEU A 214 46.27 0.20 -3.70
C LEU A 214 47.55 -0.13 -4.52
N GLY A 215 47.42 -0.18 -5.85
CA GLY A 215 48.51 -0.49 -6.78
C GLY A 215 48.89 -1.98 -6.89
N ALA A 216 48.15 -2.89 -6.25
CA ALA A 216 48.29 -4.34 -6.44
C ALA A 216 47.09 -4.88 -7.24
N ILE A 217 47.35 -5.80 -8.17
CA ILE A 217 46.31 -6.53 -8.91
C ILE A 217 45.98 -7.79 -8.11
N CYS A 218 44.75 -7.88 -7.62
CA CYS A 218 44.23 -9.02 -6.88
C CYS A 218 43.29 -9.86 -7.75
N ALA A 219 43.19 -11.15 -7.47
CA ALA A 219 42.25 -12.05 -8.11
C ALA A 219 41.02 -12.23 -7.20
N CYS A 220 39.86 -11.80 -7.68
CA CYS A 220 38.59 -11.88 -6.98
C CYS A 220 37.79 -13.09 -7.46
N THR A 221 37.08 -13.74 -6.54
CA THR A 221 36.20 -14.89 -6.83
C THR A 221 34.82 -14.63 -6.26
N CYS A 222 33.78 -14.95 -7.04
CA CYS A 222 32.39 -14.87 -6.58
C CYS A 222 31.95 -16.15 -5.85
N TYR A 223 31.39 -15.99 -4.64
CA TYR A 223 30.82 -17.07 -3.82
C TYR A 223 29.28 -17.02 -3.74
N GLY A 224 28.66 -16.04 -4.40
CA GLY A 224 27.20 -15.91 -4.52
C GLY A 224 26.60 -14.80 -3.64
N GLY A 225 25.33 -14.46 -3.86
CA GLY A 225 24.71 -13.27 -3.23
C GLY A 225 24.66 -13.31 -1.71
N GLN A 226 24.64 -14.49 -1.11
CA GLN A 226 24.65 -14.66 0.35
C GLN A 226 26.05 -14.59 0.96
N GLN A 227 27.10 -14.97 0.21
CA GLN A 227 28.49 -15.02 0.68
C GLN A 227 29.33 -13.84 0.18
N GLY A 228 28.87 -13.15 -0.86
CA GLY A 228 29.59 -12.10 -1.56
C GLY A 228 30.75 -12.64 -2.40
N TRP A 229 31.76 -11.79 -2.56
CA TRP A 229 32.99 -12.09 -3.28
C TRP A 229 34.20 -11.72 -2.44
N ARG A 230 35.34 -12.38 -2.69
CA ARG A 230 36.60 -12.12 -2.01
C ARG A 230 37.74 -12.04 -3.02
N CYS A 231 38.68 -11.13 -2.77
CA CYS A 231 39.93 -11.04 -3.52
C CYS A 231 41.11 -11.54 -2.71
N ASP A 232 41.91 -12.41 -3.34
CA ASP A 232 43.13 -12.98 -2.81
C ASP A 232 44.26 -12.84 -3.86
N ASN A 233 45.46 -13.40 -3.59
CA ASN A 233 46.58 -13.44 -4.54
C ASN A 233 46.99 -12.07 -5.15
N CYS A 234 47.03 -11.02 -4.32
CA CYS A 234 47.42 -9.68 -4.77
C CYS A 234 48.91 -9.59 -5.16
N ARG A 235 49.20 -9.16 -6.39
CA ARG A 235 50.56 -8.92 -6.90
C ARG A 235 50.71 -7.49 -7.40
N ARG A 236 51.79 -6.80 -7.01
CA ARG A 236 52.14 -5.50 -7.59
C ARG A 236 52.86 -5.68 -8.93
N PRO A 237 52.38 -5.06 -10.03
CA PRO A 237 53.13 -5.02 -11.28
C PRO A 237 54.48 -4.34 -11.05
N GLY A 238 55.59 -5.04 -11.29
CA GLY A 238 56.95 -4.54 -11.07
C GLY A 238 57.70 -5.10 -9.85
N ALA A 239 57.06 -5.96 -9.04
CA ALA A 239 57.78 -6.75 -8.03
C ALA A 239 58.47 -7.95 -8.70
N SER A 240 59.81 -7.93 -8.71
CA SER A 240 60.66 -9.02 -9.19
C SER A 240 60.35 -10.33 -8.46
N GLU A 241 60.41 -11.44 -9.20
CA GLU A 241 60.29 -12.79 -8.65
C GLU A 241 61.40 -13.03 -7.62
N GLY A 242 61.04 -13.06 -6.33
CA GLY A 242 62.04 -13.33 -5.29
C GLY A 242 61.71 -12.93 -3.86
N SER A 243 60.44 -12.90 -3.42
CA SER A 243 60.15 -12.79 -1.99
C SER A 243 58.87 -13.53 -1.61
N PRO A 244 58.82 -14.21 -0.44
CA PRO A 244 57.77 -15.17 -0.14
C PRO A 244 56.42 -14.48 0.00
N SER A 245 55.39 -15.09 -0.59
CA SER A 245 53.99 -14.72 -0.42
C SER A 245 53.67 -14.52 1.05
N GLN A 246 53.44 -13.27 1.47
CA GLN A 246 52.78 -13.00 2.73
C GLN A 246 51.30 -13.30 2.52
N THR A 247 50.89 -14.48 2.99
CA THR A 247 49.50 -14.87 3.14
C THR A 247 48.85 -13.98 4.19
N HIS A 248 48.42 -12.78 3.81
CA HIS A 248 47.51 -11.98 4.64
C HIS A 248 46.10 -12.53 4.48
N SER A 249 45.80 -13.63 5.19
CA SER A 249 44.42 -13.96 5.53
C SER A 249 43.95 -12.96 6.57
N GLN A 250 43.41 -11.82 6.13
CA GLN A 250 42.60 -10.99 7.01
C GLN A 250 41.14 -11.38 6.84
N ARG A 251 40.61 -11.90 7.94
CA ARG A 251 39.22 -12.24 8.16
C ARG A 251 38.59 -11.10 8.96
N GLU A 252 37.82 -10.25 8.30
CA GLU A 252 36.72 -9.48 8.88
C GLU A 252 35.58 -9.51 7.85
N GLN A 253 34.60 -10.41 8.03
CA GLN A 253 33.44 -10.34 8.91
C GLN A 253 32.39 -9.34 8.40
N GLN A 254 31.27 -9.94 7.95
CA GLN A 254 29.91 -9.55 8.32
C GLN A 254 29.82 -8.23 9.10
N SER A 255 29.08 -7.26 8.55
CA SER A 255 28.19 -6.51 9.43
C SER A 255 26.87 -7.28 9.54
N PRO A 256 26.57 -7.88 10.70
CA PRO A 256 25.21 -8.11 11.11
C PRO A 256 24.66 -6.84 11.74
N ASN A 257 23.35 -6.64 11.64
CA ASN A 257 22.65 -5.83 12.61
C ASN A 257 22.98 -6.34 14.02
N THR A 258 23.64 -5.54 14.87
CA THR A 258 23.06 -4.96 16.10
C THR A 258 24.12 -4.50 17.11
N ASN A 259 23.98 -3.24 17.53
CA ASN A 259 24.33 -2.61 18.81
C ASN A 259 25.66 -2.99 19.49
N ILE A 260 26.70 -2.19 19.20
CA ILE A 260 27.83 -1.99 20.13
C ILE A 260 27.96 -0.48 20.39
N HIS A 261 27.85 -0.12 21.67
CA HIS A 261 27.92 1.23 22.21
C HIS A 261 29.37 1.72 22.15
N CYS A 262 29.69 2.72 21.33
CA CYS A 262 31.03 3.31 21.28
C CYS A 262 31.22 4.29 22.45
N PRO A 263 32.34 4.26 23.19
CA PRO A 263 32.70 5.34 24.10
C PRO A 263 33.22 6.55 23.30
N ILE A 264 32.79 7.72 23.73
CA ILE A 264 33.23 9.03 23.26
C ILE A 264 34.63 9.31 23.85
N GLU A 265 35.65 9.46 23.01
CA GLU A 265 36.80 10.32 23.33
C GLU A 265 37.13 11.21 22.13
N CYS A 266 36.91 12.51 22.36
CA CYS A 266 37.18 13.59 21.43
C CYS A 266 38.67 13.94 21.47
N PHE A 267 39.35 13.95 20.33
CA PHE A 267 40.49 14.84 20.12
C PHE A 267 40.20 15.78 18.95
N TYR A 268 40.09 17.05 19.35
CA TYR A 268 39.85 18.26 18.58
C TYR A 268 40.89 18.43 17.46
N PRO A 269 40.52 18.74 16.20
CA PRO A 269 41.48 19.31 15.26
C PRO A 269 41.61 20.81 15.55
N LEU A 270 42.71 21.19 16.22
CA LEU A 270 43.25 22.54 16.08
C LEU A 270 43.80 22.72 14.66
N HIS A 271 43.63 23.93 14.15
CA HIS A 271 44.18 24.52 12.92
C HIS A 271 43.34 24.47 11.63
N LEU A 272 42.35 25.36 11.59
CA LEU A 272 42.08 26.24 10.45
C LEU A 272 42.99 27.48 10.56
N HIS A 273 44.02 27.56 9.72
CA HIS A 273 44.65 28.78 9.17
C HIS A 273 44.94 28.39 7.72
N SER A 274 44.43 29.06 6.70
CA SER A 274 44.73 30.41 6.18
C SER A 274 43.80 30.61 4.97
N ASP A 275 43.36 31.76 4.49
CA ASP A 275 43.55 33.17 4.79
C ASP A 275 42.38 33.88 4.11
N ALA A 276 41.87 34.93 4.75
CA ALA A 276 40.95 35.89 4.14
C ALA A 276 41.75 36.88 3.28
N GLN A 277 41.34 37.10 2.03
CA GLN A 277 41.58 38.39 1.36
C GLN A 277 40.25 38.99 0.92
N ILE A 278 39.89 40.04 1.66
CA ILE A 278 38.89 41.05 1.33
C ILE A 278 39.55 42.04 0.37
N GLN A 279 38.89 42.34 -0.76
CA GLN A 279 38.63 43.72 -1.24
C GLN A 279 38.00 43.71 -2.65
N ARG A 280 36.81 44.30 -2.76
CA ARG A 280 36.43 45.15 -3.89
C ARG A 280 35.49 46.22 -3.37
N GLY A 281 36.01 47.45 -3.31
CA GLY A 281 35.21 48.65 -3.52
C GLY A 281 35.35 49.04 -4.98
N ASP A 282 34.22 49.27 -5.63
CA ASP A 282 33.85 50.42 -6.47
C ASP A 282 32.43 50.20 -6.98
#